data_AF-A0A968H6V5-F1
#
_entry.id   AF-A0A968H6V5-F1
#
_cell.length_a   1.000
_cell.length_b   1.000
_cell.length_c   1.000
_cell.angle_alpha   90.00
_cell.angle_beta   90.00
_cell.angle_gamma   90.00
#
_symmetry.space_group_name_H-M   'P 1'
#
loop_
_entity.id
_entity.type
_entity.pdbx_description
1 polymer ?
#
loop_
_entity_poly.entity_id
_entity_poly.type
_entity_poly.pdbx_seq_one_letter_code
_entity_poly.pdbx_strand_id
1 'polypeptide(L)'
;MKKDHTMRLITFMCLPLIMIMLLTTPAAVSADGFTADVGAGMLVITKSDNLWGRGKASIASLTDRPKSQTVIMAVPALLLRYRQESLKNTYFLGATEEDYGRVALGVRHDLKQGSVDAALFYSFMGSEWADPYQLDRSSTTVQNFGLRAGWEKIAGSPFSAHYTVSVKLLNDDLSGKQYPDLKRDGTKHRLALNCGFKLSDSLTLTPAVTFEREVAEGAANRYSAPGGALTLAWRQQDITWINRVSGSYALHDRTNPVFGDTLEEPEFSATSLIFWKNVFDIKKMSLSAGVVYGQTFANIPFFEKRSNYVFLLGSYSF
;
A
#
# COMPACT_ATOMS: atom_id res chain seq x y z
N MET A 1 -12.49 38.45 89.27
CA MET A 1 -13.46 38.10 88.22
C MET A 1 -12.70 37.53 87.01
N LYS A 2 -11.90 36.49 87.23
CA LYS A 2 -12.13 35.06 86.92
C LYS A 2 -12.69 34.78 85.51
N LYS A 3 -11.76 34.26 84.69
CA LYS A 3 -11.89 33.59 83.38
C LYS A 3 -12.91 32.45 83.42
N ASP A 4 -13.52 32.16 82.26
CA ASP A 4 -13.42 30.87 81.57
C ASP A 4 -14.47 30.79 80.47
N HIS A 5 -14.05 30.76 79.19
CA HIS A 5 -14.82 30.08 78.15
C HIS A 5 -13.89 29.29 77.21
N THR A 6 -14.23 28.02 77.18
CA THR A 6 -13.67 26.83 76.57
C THR A 6 -13.73 26.84 75.05
N MET A 7 -12.63 26.48 74.38
CA MET A 7 -12.60 25.66 73.15
C MET A 7 -11.15 25.17 72.93
N ARG A 8 -10.78 23.92 73.25
CA ARG A 8 -10.90 22.71 72.40
C ARG A 8 -10.56 23.01 70.92
N LEU A 9 -9.60 22.38 70.24
CA LEU A 9 -8.83 21.17 70.48
C LEU A 9 -7.75 21.04 69.35
N ILE A 10 -6.49 20.75 69.71
CA ILE A 10 -5.48 19.91 69.02
C ILE A 10 -5.22 20.23 67.52
N THR A 11 -4.21 21.04 67.19
CA THR A 11 -2.76 20.71 67.03
C THR A 11 -2.44 19.67 65.96
N PHE A 12 -1.96 20.22 64.84
CA PHE A 12 -1.19 19.61 63.75
C PHE A 12 -0.10 18.64 64.23
N MET A 13 -0.06 17.44 63.67
CA MET A 13 1.19 16.71 63.47
C MET A 13 1.05 15.61 62.41
N CYS A 14 2.10 15.48 61.60
CA CYS A 14 2.47 14.34 60.75
C CYS A 14 1.89 14.24 59.32
N LEU A 15 2.51 14.99 58.39
CA LEU A 15 3.06 14.38 57.16
C LEU A 15 4.09 13.28 57.56
N PRO A 16 4.31 12.18 56.80
CA PRO A 16 3.76 11.84 55.49
C PRO A 16 3.19 10.39 55.40
N LEU A 17 2.00 10.25 54.80
CA LEU A 17 1.47 8.96 54.31
C LEU A 17 1.61 8.90 52.78
N ILE A 18 2.83 9.07 52.26
CA ILE A 18 3.15 8.95 50.81
C ILE A 18 4.41 8.08 50.65
N MET A 19 4.46 6.95 51.36
CA MET A 19 5.55 5.98 51.18
C MET A 19 5.06 4.60 51.61
N ILE A 20 4.25 3.95 50.76
CA ILE A 20 4.12 2.49 50.52
C ILE A 20 3.13 2.37 49.34
N MET A 21 3.61 2.71 48.15
CA MET A 21 3.04 2.26 46.87
C MET A 21 4.23 2.06 45.91
N LEU A 22 5.12 1.17 46.32
CA LEU A 22 6.17 0.62 45.47
C LEU A 22 6.18 -0.87 45.72
N LEU A 23 5.72 -1.61 44.71
CA LEU A 23 6.10 -2.96 44.29
C LEU A 23 4.91 -3.74 43.70
N THR A 24 4.19 -3.11 42.79
CA THR A 24 3.77 -3.79 41.56
C THR A 24 3.99 -2.80 40.44
N THR A 25 5.04 -2.99 39.62
CA THR A 25 4.97 -2.49 38.26
C THR A 25 3.72 -3.13 37.66
N PRO A 26 2.67 -2.38 37.26
CA PRO A 26 1.78 -2.96 36.27
C PRO A 26 2.71 -3.19 35.08
N ALA A 27 2.97 -4.46 34.75
CA ALA A 27 3.28 -4.77 33.37
C ALA A 27 2.18 -4.06 32.60
N ALA A 28 2.54 -3.10 31.74
CA ALA A 28 1.59 -2.47 30.86
C ALA A 28 1.10 -3.56 29.90
N VAL A 29 0.17 -4.37 30.39
CA VAL A 29 -0.71 -5.17 29.56
C VAL A 29 -1.50 -4.09 28.84
N SER A 30 -1.10 -3.79 27.60
CA SER A 30 -2.02 -3.08 26.71
C SER A 30 -3.33 -3.84 26.80
N ALA A 31 -4.42 -3.14 27.10
CA ALA A 31 -5.73 -3.75 27.04
C ALA A 31 -6.11 -3.93 25.57
N ASP A 32 -7.01 -4.89 25.30
CA ASP A 32 -7.64 -4.96 23.99
C ASP A 32 -8.21 -3.59 23.61
N GLY A 33 -8.01 -3.18 22.36
CA GLY A 33 -8.25 -1.80 21.95
C GLY A 33 -8.75 -1.68 20.54
N PHE A 34 -9.78 -0.86 20.36
CA PHE A 34 -10.23 -0.43 19.04
C PHE A 34 -9.62 0.92 18.71
N THR A 35 -9.14 1.08 17.49
CA THR A 35 -8.69 2.38 16.96
C THR A 35 -9.29 2.59 15.58
N ALA A 36 -9.62 3.82 15.24
CA ALA A 36 -10.09 4.18 13.91
C ALA A 36 -9.33 5.39 13.39
N ASP A 37 -8.74 5.31 12.21
CA ASP A 37 -8.29 6.49 11.48
C ASP A 37 -9.36 6.88 10.47
N VAL A 38 -9.81 8.13 10.54
CA VAL A 38 -10.76 8.70 9.58
C VAL A 38 -10.14 9.93 8.96
N GLY A 39 -10.17 10.01 7.64
CA GLY A 39 -9.50 11.07 6.90
C GLY A 39 -9.98 11.23 5.48
N ALA A 40 -9.42 12.22 4.82
CA ALA A 40 -9.65 12.47 3.40
C ALA A 40 -8.45 13.18 2.79
N GLY A 41 -8.36 13.11 1.47
CA GLY A 41 -7.24 13.65 0.73
C GLY A 41 -7.51 13.75 -0.75
N MET A 42 -6.45 14.02 -1.48
CA MET A 42 -6.46 14.16 -2.92
C MET A 42 -5.39 13.27 -3.53
N LEU A 43 -5.71 12.69 -4.68
CA LEU A 43 -4.81 11.94 -5.54
C LEU A 43 -4.85 12.55 -6.94
N VAL A 44 -3.69 12.97 -7.42
CA VAL A 44 -3.46 13.43 -8.79
C VAL A 44 -2.73 12.33 -9.54
N ILE A 45 -3.34 11.83 -10.60
CA ILE A 45 -2.77 10.81 -11.48
C ILE A 45 -2.51 11.44 -12.84
N THR A 46 -1.26 11.49 -13.25
CA THR A 46 -0.88 11.80 -14.64
C THR A 46 -0.31 10.54 -15.26
N LYS A 47 -1.05 9.95 -16.20
CA LYS A 47 -0.71 8.65 -16.78
C LYS A 47 -0.85 8.66 -18.30
N SER A 48 0.08 8.01 -18.97
CA SER A 48 0.13 7.76 -20.41
C SER A 48 0.14 6.24 -20.57
N ASP A 49 -0.98 5.66 -21.00
CA ASP A 49 -1.17 4.22 -21.13
C ASP A 49 -2.36 3.94 -22.06
N ASN A 50 -2.13 3.19 -23.14
CA ASN A 50 -3.16 2.85 -24.12
C ASN A 50 -4.14 1.76 -23.65
N LEU A 51 -3.96 1.19 -22.45
CA LEU A 51 -4.91 0.28 -21.81
C LEU A 51 -5.80 1.00 -20.79
N TRP A 52 -5.42 2.20 -20.35
CA TRP A 52 -6.08 2.88 -19.24
C TRP A 52 -7.39 3.55 -19.67
N GLY A 53 -8.52 3.10 -19.12
CA GLY A 53 -9.88 3.52 -19.48
C GLY A 53 -10.26 4.95 -19.08
N ARG A 54 -9.34 5.67 -18.42
CA ARG A 54 -9.45 7.12 -18.16
C ARG A 54 -8.45 7.95 -18.97
N GLY A 55 -7.78 7.32 -19.94
CA GLY A 55 -6.88 7.97 -20.89
C GLY A 55 -7.63 8.69 -22.01
N LYS A 56 -6.96 8.88 -23.16
CA LYS A 56 -7.60 9.42 -24.36
C LYS A 56 -8.49 8.35 -25.01
N ALA A 57 -9.79 8.59 -25.13
CA ALA A 57 -10.70 7.64 -25.77
C ALA A 57 -10.37 7.43 -27.26
N SER A 58 -9.92 8.49 -27.95
CA SER A 58 -9.54 8.45 -29.37
C SER A 58 -8.03 8.55 -29.56
N ILE A 59 -7.48 7.71 -30.44
CA ILE A 59 -6.07 7.69 -30.87
C ILE A 59 -5.97 7.71 -32.39
N ALA A 60 -4.89 8.27 -32.92
CA ALA A 60 -4.69 8.39 -34.36
C ALA A 60 -4.16 7.09 -35.00
N SER A 61 -3.36 6.33 -34.25
CA SER A 61 -2.74 5.09 -34.70
C SER A 61 -2.41 4.17 -33.54
N LEU A 62 -2.36 2.86 -33.80
CA LEU A 62 -1.83 1.84 -32.89
C LEU A 62 -0.29 1.85 -32.80
N THR A 63 0.38 2.49 -33.74
CA THR A 63 1.86 2.61 -33.74
C THR A 63 2.37 3.76 -32.88
N ASP A 64 1.47 4.61 -32.39
CA ASP A 64 1.83 5.79 -31.63
C ASP A 64 1.99 5.47 -30.14
N ARG A 65 2.92 6.18 -29.50
CA ARG A 65 3.06 6.19 -28.04
C ARG A 65 1.83 6.79 -27.37
N PRO A 66 1.42 6.28 -26.19
CA PRO A 66 0.26 6.83 -25.51
C PRO A 66 0.47 8.28 -25.09
N LYS A 67 -0.60 9.06 -25.18
CA LYS A 67 -0.64 10.44 -24.70
C LYS A 67 -1.01 10.49 -23.23
N SER A 68 -0.41 11.43 -22.50
CA SER A 68 -0.70 11.65 -21.09
C SER A 68 -2.11 12.20 -20.88
N GLN A 69 -2.74 11.76 -19.80
CA GLN A 69 -4.00 12.29 -19.30
C GLN A 69 -3.88 12.45 -17.77
N THR A 70 -4.40 13.56 -17.27
CA THR A 70 -4.43 13.85 -15.83
C THR A 70 -5.84 13.68 -15.29
N VAL A 71 -5.96 13.03 -14.13
CA VAL A 71 -7.20 12.85 -13.39
C VAL A 71 -6.93 13.20 -11.92
N ILE A 72 -7.82 13.98 -11.32
CA ILE A 72 -7.77 14.33 -9.90
C ILE A 72 -8.94 13.64 -9.21
N MET A 73 -8.66 13.00 -8.07
CA MET A 73 -9.66 12.24 -7.32
C MET A 73 -9.58 12.60 -5.83
N ALA A 74 -10.74 12.72 -5.21
CA ALA A 74 -10.84 12.73 -3.76
C ALA A 74 -10.64 11.29 -3.24
N VAL A 75 -9.88 11.15 -2.15
CA VAL A 75 -9.58 9.85 -1.54
C VAL A 75 -10.09 9.88 -0.10
N PRO A 76 -11.19 9.17 0.22
CA PRO A 76 -11.53 8.93 1.61
C PRO A 76 -10.52 7.96 2.21
N ALA A 77 -10.14 8.19 3.47
CA ALA A 77 -9.34 7.26 4.24
C ALA A 77 -10.13 6.80 5.46
N LEU A 78 -10.29 5.50 5.56
CA LEU A 78 -10.83 4.83 6.74
C LEU A 78 -9.94 3.63 7.01
N LEU A 79 -9.45 3.52 8.24
CA LEU A 79 -8.72 2.35 8.70
C LEU A 79 -9.15 2.01 10.13
N LEU A 80 -9.91 0.94 10.25
CA LEU A 80 -10.33 0.37 11.53
C LEU A 80 -9.32 -0.67 11.96
N ARG A 81 -8.97 -0.70 13.24
CA ARG A 81 -8.12 -1.75 13.82
C ARG A 81 -8.67 -2.20 15.16
N TYR A 82 -8.63 -3.50 15.40
CA TYR A 82 -8.89 -4.11 16.69
C TYR A 82 -7.67 -4.92 17.12
N ARG A 83 -7.05 -4.52 18.23
CA ARG A 83 -5.93 -5.20 18.86
C ARG A 83 -6.46 -6.12 19.95
N GLN A 84 -6.20 -7.41 19.80
CA GLN A 84 -6.45 -8.44 20.80
C GLN A 84 -5.11 -8.90 21.38
N GLU A 85 -4.80 -8.45 22.58
CA GLU A 85 -3.47 -8.58 23.19
C GLU A 85 -3.21 -10.00 23.67
N SER A 86 -4.24 -10.68 24.18
CA SER A 86 -4.16 -12.08 24.61
C SER A 86 -3.65 -13.02 23.52
N LEU A 87 -4.03 -12.77 22.26
CA LEU A 87 -3.62 -13.55 21.09
C LEU A 87 -2.54 -12.86 20.26
N LYS A 88 -2.11 -11.65 20.65
CA LYS A 88 -1.21 -10.80 19.87
C LYS A 88 -1.66 -10.59 18.42
N ASN A 89 -2.97 -10.51 18.23
CA ASN A 89 -3.59 -10.32 16.94
C ASN A 89 -4.02 -8.86 16.77
N THR A 90 -3.83 -8.33 15.57
CA THR A 90 -4.36 -7.03 15.17
C THR A 90 -5.16 -7.25 13.90
N TYR A 91 -6.49 -7.15 14.01
CA TYR A 91 -7.40 -7.18 12.89
C TYR A 91 -7.51 -5.78 12.31
N PHE A 92 -7.63 -5.66 10.99
CA PHE A 92 -7.80 -4.37 10.34
C PHE A 92 -8.78 -4.43 9.17
N LEU A 93 -9.50 -3.34 8.95
CA LEU A 93 -10.40 -3.13 7.82
C LEU A 93 -10.24 -1.70 7.30
N GLY A 94 -9.93 -1.54 6.02
CA GLY A 94 -9.92 -0.24 5.38
C GLY A 94 -8.84 -0.07 4.32
N ALA A 95 -8.66 1.17 3.88
CA ALA A 95 -7.53 1.53 3.02
C ALA A 95 -6.27 1.62 3.89
N THR A 96 -5.27 0.79 3.61
CA THR A 96 -3.98 0.91 4.28
C THR A 96 -3.17 2.05 3.65
N GLU A 97 -2.32 2.70 4.45
CA GLU A 97 -1.42 3.79 4.01
C GLU A 97 -0.53 3.41 2.81
N GLU A 98 -0.34 2.11 2.56
CA GLU A 98 0.49 1.56 1.49
C GLU A 98 -0.29 1.19 0.21
N ASP A 99 -1.63 1.22 0.23
CA ASP A 99 -2.49 0.73 -0.87
C ASP A 99 -3.68 1.68 -1.14
N TYR A 100 -3.38 2.89 -1.62
CA TYR A 100 -4.41 3.84 -2.05
C TYR A 100 -5.26 3.27 -3.21
N GLY A 101 -6.58 3.36 -3.10
CA GLY A 101 -7.51 2.81 -4.10
C GLY A 101 -7.85 1.33 -3.94
N ARG A 102 -7.47 0.75 -2.81
CA ARG A 102 -7.90 -0.57 -2.34
C ARG A 102 -8.48 -0.48 -0.93
N VAL A 103 -9.37 -1.40 -0.63
CA VAL A 103 -9.79 -1.72 0.74
C VAL A 103 -9.32 -3.12 1.07
N ALA A 104 -8.85 -3.32 2.29
CA ALA A 104 -8.36 -4.60 2.75
C ALA A 104 -8.99 -4.99 4.10
N LEU A 105 -9.26 -6.27 4.27
CA LEU A 105 -9.61 -6.91 5.53
C LEU A 105 -8.52 -7.93 5.85
N GLY A 106 -7.88 -7.79 6.99
CA GLY A 106 -6.77 -8.66 7.35
C GLY A 106 -6.52 -8.80 8.83
N VAL A 107 -5.56 -9.65 9.12
CA VAL A 107 -5.06 -9.90 10.47
C VAL A 107 -3.54 -9.95 10.43
N ARG A 108 -2.93 -9.36 11.46
CA ARG A 108 -1.52 -9.50 11.77
C ARG A 108 -1.37 -10.19 13.11
N HIS A 109 -0.48 -11.17 13.19
CA HIS A 109 -0.12 -11.85 14.42
C HIS A 109 1.34 -11.57 14.76
N ASP A 110 1.61 -11.02 15.95
CA ASP A 110 2.97 -10.76 16.40
C ASP A 110 3.58 -12.00 17.05
N LEU A 111 4.67 -12.49 16.47
CA LEU A 111 5.42 -13.63 16.97
C LEU A 111 6.42 -13.16 18.04
N LYS A 112 7.04 -14.11 18.76
CA LYS A 112 8.19 -13.79 19.62
C LYS A 112 9.33 -13.14 18.83
N GLN A 113 9.49 -13.55 17.57
CA GLN A 113 10.51 -13.06 16.66
C GLN A 113 9.87 -12.84 15.29
N GLY A 114 9.52 -11.58 15.01
CA GLY A 114 8.85 -11.19 13.77
C GLY A 114 7.33 -11.12 13.87
N SER A 115 6.66 -11.16 12.72
CA SER A 115 5.20 -11.17 12.64
C SER A 115 4.75 -11.83 11.34
N VAL A 116 3.52 -12.36 11.34
CA VAL A 116 2.87 -12.82 10.12
C VAL A 116 1.59 -12.02 9.89
N ASP A 117 1.23 -11.78 8.65
CA ASP A 117 -0.04 -11.17 8.30
C ASP A 117 -0.67 -11.83 7.09
N ALA A 118 -1.98 -11.68 6.99
CA ALA A 118 -2.75 -12.05 5.82
C ALA A 118 -3.90 -11.07 5.63
N ALA A 119 -4.20 -10.73 4.38
CA ALA A 119 -5.32 -9.85 4.07
C ALA A 119 -5.95 -10.18 2.73
N LEU A 120 -7.28 -10.06 2.68
CA LEU A 120 -8.04 -9.96 1.44
C LEU A 120 -8.12 -8.50 1.05
N PHE A 121 -7.99 -8.19 -0.24
CA PHE A 121 -8.14 -6.82 -0.74
C PHE A 121 -9.04 -6.77 -1.98
N TYR A 122 -9.66 -5.61 -2.18
CA TYR A 122 -10.44 -5.27 -3.37
C TYR A 122 -10.09 -3.85 -3.84
N SER A 123 -9.87 -3.68 -5.14
CA SER A 123 -9.68 -2.38 -5.79
C SER A 123 -10.95 -1.96 -6.51
N PHE A 124 -11.44 -0.78 -6.17
CA PHE A 124 -12.68 -0.20 -6.72
C PHE A 124 -12.43 0.84 -7.81
N MET A 125 -11.17 1.14 -8.14
CA MET A 125 -10.80 2.24 -9.04
C MET A 125 -10.45 1.79 -10.46
N GLY A 126 -10.61 0.50 -10.78
CA GLY A 126 -10.21 -0.08 -12.07
C GLY A 126 -11.07 0.36 -13.25
N SER A 127 -10.43 0.90 -14.29
CA SER A 127 -11.05 1.19 -15.57
C SER A 127 -10.04 1.01 -16.69
N GLU A 128 -10.39 0.21 -17.69
CA GLU A 128 -9.59 -0.10 -18.87
C GLU A 128 -10.43 0.10 -20.13
N TRP A 129 -9.81 0.14 -21.31
CA TRP A 129 -10.57 0.12 -22.57
C TRP A 129 -11.12 -1.28 -22.84
N ALA A 130 -12.38 -1.35 -23.28
CA ALA A 130 -13.03 -2.62 -23.63
C ALA A 130 -12.32 -3.30 -24.81
N ASP A 131 -11.93 -2.52 -25.82
CA ASP A 131 -10.97 -2.90 -26.84
C ASP A 131 -9.90 -1.79 -26.95
N PRO A 132 -8.67 -2.00 -26.45
CA PRO A 132 -7.63 -0.99 -26.54
C PRO A 132 -7.12 -0.77 -27.96
N TYR A 133 -7.39 -1.70 -28.90
CA TYR A 133 -6.87 -1.70 -30.28
C TYR A 133 -7.80 -1.02 -31.29
N GLN A 134 -8.91 -0.44 -30.83
CA GLN A 134 -9.74 0.44 -31.65
C GLN A 134 -9.23 1.88 -31.59
N LEU A 135 -9.45 2.64 -32.66
CA LEU A 135 -9.10 4.07 -32.69
C LEU A 135 -9.99 4.88 -31.77
N ASP A 136 -11.30 4.58 -31.76
CA ASP A 136 -12.27 5.15 -30.84
C ASP A 136 -12.72 4.08 -29.84
N ARG A 137 -12.47 4.34 -28.56
CA ARG A 137 -12.55 3.32 -27.51
C ARG A 137 -13.62 3.64 -26.49
N SER A 138 -14.33 2.61 -26.05
CA SER A 138 -15.22 2.64 -24.89
C SER A 138 -14.52 2.03 -23.68
N SER A 139 -14.74 2.59 -22.50
CA SER A 139 -14.19 2.06 -21.27
C SER A 139 -15.04 0.91 -20.74
N THR A 140 -14.40 0.01 -20.01
CA THR A 140 -15.02 -1.04 -19.23
C THR A 140 -14.48 -0.99 -17.79
N THR A 141 -15.27 -1.52 -16.87
CA THR A 141 -14.89 -1.63 -15.46
C THR A 141 -14.00 -2.84 -15.26
N VAL A 142 -12.96 -2.67 -14.44
CA VAL A 142 -12.08 -3.76 -14.01
C VAL A 142 -12.30 -4.02 -12.53
N GLN A 143 -12.60 -5.28 -12.21
CA GLN A 143 -12.60 -5.77 -10.84
C GLN A 143 -11.23 -6.37 -10.57
N ASN A 144 -10.58 -5.93 -9.49
CA ASN A 144 -9.31 -6.49 -9.07
C ASN A 144 -9.36 -6.77 -7.57
N PHE A 145 -9.13 -8.00 -7.18
CA PHE A 145 -9.16 -8.43 -5.79
C PHE A 145 -8.16 -9.54 -5.56
N GLY A 146 -7.83 -9.83 -4.32
CA GLY A 146 -6.82 -10.83 -4.06
C GLY A 146 -6.56 -11.07 -2.60
N LEU A 147 -5.52 -11.86 -2.37
CA LEU A 147 -4.98 -12.18 -1.08
C LEU A 147 -3.51 -11.80 -1.02
N ARG A 148 -3.08 -11.25 0.10
CA ARG A 148 -1.66 -11.12 0.45
C ARG A 148 -1.36 -11.84 1.74
N ALA A 149 -0.14 -12.32 1.86
CA ALA A 149 0.43 -12.84 3.09
C ALA A 149 1.87 -12.36 3.24
N GLY A 150 2.24 -12.01 4.47
CA GLY A 150 3.57 -11.52 4.84
C GLY A 150 4.14 -12.32 6.01
N TRP A 151 5.45 -12.53 5.99
CA TRP A 151 6.21 -12.99 7.14
C TRP A 151 7.41 -12.07 7.33
N GLU A 152 7.32 -11.24 8.36
CA GLU A 152 8.33 -10.27 8.73
C GLU A 152 9.35 -10.84 9.70
N LYS A 153 10.62 -10.49 9.49
CA LYS A 153 11.75 -10.85 10.36
C LYS A 153 11.75 -12.33 10.72
N ILE A 154 11.77 -13.18 9.70
CA ILE A 154 11.63 -14.63 9.77
C ILE A 154 12.61 -15.19 10.81
N ALA A 155 12.09 -15.78 11.88
CA ALA A 155 12.89 -16.29 13.00
C ALA A 155 13.91 -15.26 13.58
N GLY A 156 13.52 -13.99 13.62
CA GLY A 156 14.34 -12.89 14.16
C GLY A 156 15.45 -12.41 13.21
N SER A 157 15.55 -13.01 12.03
CA SER A 157 16.50 -12.59 10.99
C SER A 157 16.10 -11.25 10.35
N PRO A 158 16.97 -10.61 9.57
CA PRO A 158 16.61 -9.42 8.79
C PRO A 158 15.73 -9.74 7.57
N PHE A 159 15.42 -11.02 7.30
CA PHE A 159 14.68 -11.43 6.13
C PHE A 159 13.17 -11.36 6.32
N SER A 160 12.47 -10.91 5.28
CA SER A 160 11.01 -10.94 5.20
C SER A 160 10.56 -11.48 3.85
N ALA A 161 9.45 -12.22 3.83
CA ALA A 161 8.86 -12.77 2.62
C ALA A 161 7.40 -12.32 2.48
N HIS A 162 7.03 -11.90 1.28
CA HIS A 162 5.67 -11.50 0.95
C HIS A 162 5.19 -12.24 -0.28
N TYR A 163 3.94 -12.69 -0.24
CA TYR A 163 3.29 -13.30 -1.37
C TYR A 163 1.93 -12.66 -1.59
N THR A 164 1.67 -12.26 -2.83
CA THR A 164 0.41 -11.68 -3.26
C THR A 164 -0.14 -12.46 -4.44
N VAL A 165 -1.41 -12.82 -4.37
CA VAL A 165 -2.18 -13.29 -5.52
C VAL A 165 -3.32 -12.31 -5.79
N SER A 166 -3.45 -11.83 -7.02
CA SER A 166 -4.58 -10.99 -7.44
C SER A 166 -5.30 -11.59 -8.62
N VAL A 167 -6.61 -11.51 -8.64
CA VAL A 167 -7.49 -11.83 -9.76
C VAL A 167 -7.88 -10.52 -10.44
N LYS A 168 -7.80 -10.51 -11.76
CA LYS A 168 -8.27 -9.41 -12.62
C LYS A 168 -9.43 -9.93 -13.47
N LEU A 169 -10.56 -9.23 -13.42
CA LEU A 169 -11.74 -9.50 -14.24
C LEU A 169 -12.18 -8.22 -14.94
N LEU A 170 -12.33 -8.28 -16.25
CA LEU A 170 -12.92 -7.21 -17.06
C LEU A 170 -14.38 -7.54 -17.33
N ASN A 171 -15.27 -6.56 -17.14
CA ASN A 171 -16.68 -6.78 -17.44
C ASN A 171 -16.92 -7.01 -18.95
N ASP A 172 -16.25 -6.23 -19.80
CA ASP A 172 -16.33 -6.34 -21.25
C ASP A 172 -14.94 -6.27 -21.89
N ASP A 173 -14.32 -7.44 -22.09
CA ASP A 173 -13.09 -7.58 -22.86
C ASP A 173 -13.40 -7.85 -24.33
N LEU A 174 -13.68 -6.80 -25.10
CA LEU A 174 -14.00 -6.90 -26.52
C LEU A 174 -12.80 -7.40 -27.34
N SER A 175 -11.57 -6.97 -26.99
CA SER A 175 -10.36 -7.50 -27.64
C SER A 175 -10.21 -9.01 -27.44
N GLY A 176 -10.48 -9.51 -26.23
CA GLY A 176 -10.45 -10.94 -25.92
C GLY A 176 -11.58 -11.74 -26.56
N LYS A 177 -12.76 -11.13 -26.77
CA LYS A 177 -13.87 -11.74 -27.52
C LYS A 177 -13.53 -11.90 -29.01
N GLN A 178 -12.83 -10.92 -29.61
CA GLN A 178 -12.42 -10.98 -31.01
C GLN A 178 -11.19 -11.88 -31.22
N TYR A 179 -10.22 -11.82 -30.32
CA TYR A 179 -8.99 -12.60 -30.34
C TYR A 179 -8.77 -13.26 -28.97
N PRO A 180 -9.05 -14.58 -28.82
CA PRO A 180 -8.92 -15.26 -27.53
C PRO A 180 -7.54 -15.10 -26.87
N ASP A 181 -6.47 -15.01 -27.66
CA ASP A 181 -5.11 -14.81 -27.16
C ASP A 181 -4.89 -13.45 -26.48
N LEU A 182 -5.77 -12.47 -26.73
CA LEU A 182 -5.74 -11.13 -26.13
C LEU A 182 -6.61 -11.02 -24.87
N LYS A 183 -7.25 -12.10 -24.43
CA LYS A 183 -8.07 -12.05 -23.21
C LYS A 183 -7.23 -11.68 -21.99
N ARG A 184 -7.71 -10.71 -21.20
CA ARG A 184 -6.97 -10.05 -20.10
C ARG A 184 -7.37 -10.52 -18.71
N ASP A 185 -8.47 -11.25 -18.58
CA ASP A 185 -8.85 -11.87 -17.31
C ASP A 185 -7.78 -12.86 -16.87
N GLY A 186 -7.54 -12.98 -15.57
CA GLY A 186 -6.55 -13.94 -15.07
C GLY A 186 -6.08 -13.68 -13.65
N THR A 187 -5.00 -14.36 -13.29
CA THR A 187 -4.37 -14.25 -11.99
C THR A 187 -2.94 -13.77 -12.07
N LYS A 188 -2.54 -12.95 -11.10
CA LYS A 188 -1.18 -12.49 -10.91
C LYS A 188 -0.62 -13.01 -9.61
N HIS A 189 0.56 -13.61 -9.66
CA HIS A 189 1.29 -14.11 -8.52
C HIS A 189 2.56 -13.31 -8.35
N ARG A 190 2.81 -12.79 -7.15
CA ARG A 190 4.02 -12.01 -6.86
C ARG A 190 4.66 -12.50 -5.56
N LEU A 191 5.92 -12.89 -5.64
CA LEU A 191 6.77 -13.19 -4.49
C LEU A 191 7.79 -12.06 -4.32
N ALA A 192 7.97 -11.58 -3.10
CA ALA A 192 9.01 -10.63 -2.75
C ALA A 192 9.80 -11.11 -1.53
N LEU A 193 11.12 -11.15 -1.65
CA LEU A 193 12.04 -11.43 -0.56
C LEU A 193 12.83 -10.16 -0.27
N ASN A 194 12.88 -9.78 1.00
CA ASN A 194 13.48 -8.54 1.46
C ASN A 194 14.51 -8.83 2.55
N CYS A 195 15.52 -7.98 2.68
CA CYS A 195 16.50 -8.06 3.76
C CYS A 195 16.72 -6.66 4.36
N GLY A 196 16.34 -6.45 5.62
CA GLY A 196 16.43 -5.15 6.28
C GLY A 196 17.75 -4.93 7.02
N PHE A 197 18.54 -3.95 6.59
CA PHE A 197 19.78 -3.52 7.22
C PHE A 197 19.56 -2.20 7.96
N LYS A 198 19.75 -2.20 9.29
CA LYS A 198 19.79 -0.95 10.06
C LYS A 198 21.15 -0.28 9.85
N LEU A 199 21.14 0.88 9.18
CA LEU A 199 22.35 1.70 9.00
C LEU A 199 22.60 2.60 10.21
N SER A 200 21.53 2.99 10.90
CA SER A 200 21.53 3.70 12.19
C SER A 200 20.23 3.40 12.95
N ASP A 201 20.05 4.02 14.11
CA ASP A 201 18.79 3.91 14.88
C ASP A 201 17.57 4.49 14.13
N SER A 202 17.80 5.44 13.23
CA SER A 202 16.76 6.11 12.45
C SER A 202 16.72 5.70 10.99
N LEU A 203 17.72 4.98 10.47
CA LEU A 203 17.85 4.69 9.04
C LEU A 203 17.92 3.19 8.76
N THR A 204 17.04 2.71 7.90
CA THR A 204 17.00 1.31 7.45
C THR A 204 17.06 1.24 5.93
N LEU A 205 17.96 0.40 5.41
CA LEU A 205 18.07 0.05 4.00
C LEU A 205 17.52 -1.36 3.78
N THR A 206 16.61 -1.52 2.83
CA THR A 206 15.94 -2.79 2.54
C THR A 206 16.05 -3.09 1.04
N PRO A 207 17.10 -3.81 0.59
CA PRO A 207 17.09 -4.47 -0.71
C PRO A 207 16.00 -5.54 -0.78
N ALA A 208 15.48 -5.74 -1.98
CA ALA A 208 14.48 -6.74 -2.28
C ALA A 208 14.71 -7.36 -3.65
N VAL A 209 14.37 -8.65 -3.77
CA VAL A 209 14.19 -9.34 -5.04
C VAL A 209 12.73 -9.73 -5.19
N THR A 210 12.22 -9.65 -6.41
CA THR A 210 10.82 -9.94 -6.70
C THR A 210 10.70 -10.83 -7.91
N PHE A 211 9.71 -11.70 -7.90
CA PHE A 211 9.30 -12.47 -9.08
C PHE A 211 7.79 -12.37 -9.23
N GLU A 212 7.34 -12.03 -10.42
CA GLU A 212 5.93 -11.93 -10.78
C GLU A 212 5.61 -12.88 -11.94
N ARG A 213 4.43 -13.51 -11.87
CA ARG A 213 3.88 -14.36 -12.93
C ARG A 213 2.43 -13.97 -13.15
N GLU A 214 2.12 -13.50 -14.36
CA GLU A 214 0.77 -13.28 -14.84
C GLU A 214 0.30 -14.51 -15.61
N VAL A 215 -0.84 -15.07 -15.19
CA VAL A 215 -1.55 -16.16 -15.85
C VAL A 215 -2.88 -15.60 -16.34
N ALA A 216 -2.81 -14.80 -17.40
CA ALA A 216 -3.98 -14.36 -18.14
C ALA A 216 -4.60 -15.51 -18.94
N GLU A 217 -5.91 -15.47 -19.20
CA GLU A 217 -6.59 -16.43 -20.06
C GLU A 217 -6.02 -16.38 -21.48
N GLY A 218 -5.80 -15.17 -22.01
CA GLY A 218 -5.14 -14.94 -23.29
C GLY A 218 -3.63 -15.09 -23.17
N ALA A 219 -3.05 -15.95 -23.99
CA ALA A 219 -1.64 -16.32 -23.87
C ALA A 219 -0.68 -15.16 -24.18
N ALA A 220 -1.09 -14.17 -24.99
CA ALA A 220 -0.29 -12.98 -25.27
C ALA A 220 -0.17 -12.03 -24.06
N ASN A 221 -1.03 -12.16 -23.05
CA ASN A 221 -0.99 -11.35 -21.82
C ASN A 221 -0.31 -12.08 -20.65
N ARG A 222 0.14 -13.32 -20.83
CA ARG A 222 0.90 -14.06 -19.81
C ARG A 222 2.35 -13.62 -19.85
N TYR A 223 2.96 -13.43 -18.68
CA TYR A 223 4.38 -13.07 -18.59
C TYR A 223 5.01 -13.53 -17.29
N SER A 224 6.34 -13.59 -17.29
CA SER A 224 7.16 -13.66 -16.07
C SER A 224 8.00 -12.40 -15.95
N ALA A 225 8.10 -11.85 -14.75
CA ALA A 225 8.88 -10.64 -14.49
C ALA A 225 9.75 -10.78 -13.24
N PRO A 226 11.06 -11.14 -13.39
CA PRO A 226 12.01 -10.90 -12.33
C PRO A 226 12.21 -9.39 -12.12
N GLY A 227 12.50 -9.00 -10.89
CA GLY A 227 12.77 -7.63 -10.53
C GLY A 227 13.50 -7.49 -9.21
N GLY A 228 13.82 -6.25 -8.90
CA GLY A 228 14.49 -5.88 -7.67
C GLY A 228 14.13 -4.48 -7.23
N ALA A 229 14.39 -4.20 -5.96
CA ALA A 229 14.17 -2.88 -5.40
C ALA A 229 15.17 -2.57 -4.29
N LEU A 230 15.31 -1.28 -4.02
CA LEU A 230 16.04 -0.76 -2.88
C LEU A 230 15.16 0.27 -2.18
N THR A 231 14.90 0.05 -0.89
CA THR A 231 14.14 0.99 -0.06
C THR A 231 15.03 1.58 1.02
N LEU A 232 14.98 2.89 1.20
CA LEU A 232 15.59 3.61 2.30
C LEU A 232 14.48 4.24 3.14
N ALA A 233 14.34 3.78 4.37
CA ALA A 233 13.38 4.29 5.33
C ALA A 233 14.11 5.05 6.44
N TRP A 234 13.80 6.33 6.57
CA TRP A 234 14.24 7.18 7.66
C TRP A 234 13.09 7.45 8.62
N ARG A 235 13.34 7.32 9.92
CA ARG A 235 12.34 7.55 10.96
C ARG A 235 12.94 8.32 12.12
N GLN A 236 12.37 9.48 12.42
CA GLN A 236 12.74 10.28 13.57
C GLN A 236 11.47 10.89 14.19
N GLN A 237 11.31 10.69 15.50
CA GLN A 237 10.13 11.15 16.25
C GLN A 237 8.83 10.69 15.56
N ASP A 238 8.01 11.64 15.12
CA ASP A 238 6.72 11.41 14.49
C ASP A 238 6.77 11.40 12.97
N ILE A 239 7.95 11.55 12.36
CA ILE A 239 8.13 11.55 10.90
C ILE A 239 8.76 10.24 10.44
N THR A 240 8.16 9.65 9.42
CA THR A 240 8.72 8.54 8.64
C THR A 240 8.80 8.95 7.18
N TRP A 241 9.98 8.84 6.57
CA TRP A 241 10.21 9.12 5.16
C TRP A 241 10.76 7.89 4.46
N ILE A 242 10.05 7.40 3.46
CA ILE A 242 10.36 6.17 2.73
C ILE A 242 10.65 6.53 1.28
N ASN A 243 11.85 6.18 0.83
CA ASN A 243 12.25 6.31 -0.57
C ASN A 243 12.49 4.92 -1.15
N ARG A 244 11.99 4.65 -2.34
CA ARG A 244 12.16 3.35 -3.00
C ARG A 244 12.45 3.56 -4.47
N VAL A 245 13.42 2.80 -4.99
CA VAL A 245 13.62 2.61 -6.42
C VAL A 245 13.48 1.14 -6.75
N SER A 246 12.92 0.82 -7.91
CA SER A 246 12.75 -0.56 -8.35
C SER A 246 12.82 -0.67 -9.86
N GLY A 247 13.14 -1.87 -10.32
CA GLY A 247 13.03 -2.23 -11.72
C GLY A 247 12.65 -3.69 -11.90
N SER A 248 12.02 -3.99 -13.03
CA SER A 248 11.64 -5.33 -13.43
C SER A 248 11.66 -5.47 -14.95
N TYR A 249 11.61 -6.70 -15.44
CA TYR A 249 11.61 -6.97 -16.87
C TYR A 249 10.55 -8.03 -17.17
N ALA A 250 9.41 -7.63 -17.72
CA ALA A 250 8.37 -8.60 -18.08
C ALA A 250 8.64 -9.21 -19.46
N LEU A 251 8.66 -10.53 -19.50
CA LEU A 251 8.82 -11.36 -20.70
C LEU A 251 7.49 -12.06 -20.98
N HIS A 252 6.82 -11.70 -22.07
CA HIS A 252 5.55 -12.32 -22.43
C HIS A 252 5.75 -13.70 -23.05
N ASP A 253 4.83 -14.62 -22.75
CA ASP A 253 4.93 -16.02 -23.18
C ASP A 253 4.64 -16.19 -24.68
N ARG A 254 3.89 -15.26 -25.30
CA ARG A 254 3.44 -15.33 -26.70
C ARG A 254 3.47 -13.99 -27.40
N THR A 255 3.59 -14.09 -28.72
CA THR A 255 3.45 -12.98 -29.66
C THR A 255 2.09 -12.31 -29.52
N ASN A 256 2.08 -10.98 -29.48
CA ASN A 256 0.86 -10.22 -29.54
C ASN A 256 0.28 -10.28 -30.97
N PRO A 257 -0.94 -10.81 -31.17
CA PRO A 257 -1.52 -10.99 -32.51
C PRO A 257 -1.80 -9.68 -33.26
N VAL A 258 -1.85 -8.53 -32.58
CA VAL A 258 -2.07 -7.22 -33.22
C VAL A 258 -0.78 -6.68 -33.83
N PHE A 259 0.35 -6.89 -33.16
CA PHE A 259 1.64 -6.31 -33.55
C PHE A 259 2.61 -7.31 -34.19
N GLY A 260 2.33 -8.61 -34.08
CA GLY A 260 3.18 -9.66 -34.64
C GLY A 260 4.53 -9.81 -33.92
N ASP A 261 4.68 -9.23 -32.73
CA ASP A 261 5.90 -9.32 -31.91
C ASP A 261 5.56 -9.73 -30.48
N THR A 262 6.50 -10.37 -29.79
CA THR A 262 6.37 -10.72 -28.38
C THR A 262 6.71 -9.51 -27.52
N LEU A 263 5.84 -9.18 -26.57
CA LEU A 263 5.98 -7.99 -25.75
C LEU A 263 7.08 -8.19 -24.69
N GLU A 264 7.98 -7.21 -24.62
CA GLU A 264 9.01 -7.10 -23.60
C GLU A 264 8.88 -5.74 -22.90
N GLU A 265 8.78 -5.74 -21.57
CA GLU A 265 8.50 -4.53 -20.78
C GLU A 265 9.53 -4.35 -19.66
N PRO A 266 10.71 -3.76 -19.96
CA PRO A 266 11.56 -3.15 -18.95
C PRO A 266 10.80 -2.04 -18.21
N GLU A 267 10.73 -2.13 -16.89
CA GLU A 267 10.06 -1.17 -16.02
C GLU A 267 11.03 -0.57 -15.01
N PHE A 268 10.86 0.72 -14.75
CA PHE A 268 11.49 1.44 -13.65
C PHE A 268 10.44 2.20 -12.84
N SER A 269 10.61 2.24 -11.51
CA SER A 269 9.80 3.08 -10.63
C SER A 269 10.63 3.72 -9.53
N ALA A 270 10.23 4.93 -9.15
CA ALA A 270 10.77 5.68 -8.04
C ALA A 270 9.62 6.23 -7.18
N THR A 271 9.73 6.06 -5.87
CA THR A 271 8.69 6.41 -4.89
C THR A 271 9.32 7.18 -3.74
N SER A 272 8.64 8.23 -3.27
CA SER A 272 8.99 8.97 -2.07
C SER A 272 7.72 9.27 -1.27
N LEU A 273 7.62 8.74 -0.06
CA LEU A 273 6.45 8.83 0.82
C LEU A 273 6.84 9.39 2.17
N ILE A 274 6.13 10.41 2.66
CA ILE A 274 6.30 10.96 4.00
C ILE A 274 5.03 10.75 4.82
N PHE A 275 5.20 10.26 6.04
CA PHE A 275 4.16 10.10 7.04
C PHE A 275 4.55 10.93 8.26
N TRP A 276 3.70 11.89 8.63
CA TRP A 276 3.91 12.77 9.77
C TRP A 276 2.75 12.61 10.74
N LYS A 277 3.02 11.97 11.87
CA LYS A 277 2.08 11.81 12.99
C LYS A 277 2.11 13.03 13.90
N ASN A 278 1.04 13.23 14.67
CA ASN A 278 0.88 14.38 15.57
C ASN A 278 1.30 15.71 14.92
N VAL A 279 0.86 15.94 13.68
CA VAL A 279 1.33 17.06 12.87
C VAL A 279 1.02 18.39 13.58
N PHE A 280 2.00 19.29 13.59
CA PHE A 280 1.95 20.55 14.36
C PHE A 280 1.66 20.37 15.87
N ASP A 281 2.15 19.28 16.46
CA ASP A 281 1.92 18.88 17.86
C ASP A 281 0.45 18.61 18.22
N ILE A 282 -0.42 18.52 17.20
CA ILE A 282 -1.83 18.18 17.36
C ILE A 282 -1.93 16.66 17.47
N LYS A 283 -2.09 16.19 18.71
CA LYS A 283 -2.25 14.76 19.00
C LYS A 283 -3.35 14.14 18.14
N LYS A 284 -3.10 12.90 17.69
CA LYS A 284 -4.02 12.08 16.86
C LYS A 284 -4.24 12.59 15.44
N MET A 285 -3.69 13.73 15.04
CA MET A 285 -3.74 14.19 13.66
C MET A 285 -2.52 13.68 12.89
N SER A 286 -2.74 13.11 11.72
CA SER A 286 -1.66 12.62 10.85
C SER A 286 -1.80 13.21 9.45
N LEU A 287 -0.66 13.42 8.81
CA LEU A 287 -0.55 13.83 7.42
C LEU A 287 0.34 12.83 6.68
N SER A 288 -0.09 12.41 5.50
CA SER A 288 0.72 11.61 4.59
C SER A 288 0.73 12.24 3.21
N ALA A 289 1.90 12.24 2.59
CA ALA A 289 2.07 12.73 1.23
C ALA A 289 3.03 11.83 0.48
N GLY A 290 2.90 11.78 -0.84
CA GLY A 290 3.82 10.98 -1.61
C GLY A 290 3.77 11.26 -3.10
N VAL A 291 4.86 10.87 -3.74
CA VAL A 291 5.02 10.85 -5.19
C VAL A 291 5.49 9.46 -5.62
N VAL A 292 4.87 8.95 -6.68
CA VAL A 292 5.23 7.68 -7.32
C VAL A 292 5.38 7.94 -8.80
N TYR A 293 6.59 7.74 -9.31
CA TYR A 293 6.92 7.76 -10.72
C TYR A 293 7.08 6.32 -11.23
N GLY A 294 6.57 6.03 -12.41
CA GLY A 294 6.73 4.77 -13.10
C GLY A 294 6.90 4.97 -14.61
N GLN A 295 7.74 4.15 -15.22
CA GLN A 295 7.99 4.16 -16.65
C GLN A 295 8.22 2.73 -17.14
N THR A 296 7.50 2.37 -18.20
CA THR A 296 7.67 1.10 -18.92
C THR A 296 8.17 1.40 -20.32
N PHE A 297 9.30 0.81 -20.69
CA PHE A 297 9.98 0.97 -21.98
C PHE A 297 9.71 -0.25 -22.87
N ALA A 298 8.46 -0.41 -23.28
CA ALA A 298 8.07 -1.55 -24.12
C ALA A 298 8.77 -1.53 -25.48
N ASN A 299 9.11 -2.70 -26.03
CA ASN A 299 9.60 -2.82 -27.41
C ASN A 299 8.55 -2.39 -28.45
N ILE A 300 7.26 -2.52 -28.11
CA ILE A 300 6.13 -2.07 -28.92
C ILE A 300 5.66 -0.70 -28.39
N PRO A 301 5.75 0.40 -29.18
CA PRO A 301 5.42 1.76 -28.71
C PRO A 301 4.02 1.93 -28.10
N PHE A 302 3.06 1.12 -28.55
CA PHE A 302 1.70 1.11 -28.03
C PHE A 302 1.63 0.80 -26.53
N PHE A 303 2.53 -0.06 -26.04
CA PHE A 303 2.57 -0.54 -24.65
C PHE A 303 3.53 0.25 -23.76
N GLU A 304 4.22 1.26 -24.29
CA GLU A 304 4.99 2.17 -23.43
C GLU A 304 4.06 2.81 -22.40
N LYS A 305 4.53 2.94 -21.15
CA LYS A 305 3.73 3.54 -20.08
C LYS A 305 4.54 4.59 -19.35
N ARG A 306 3.86 5.65 -18.94
CA ARG A 306 4.37 6.61 -17.95
C ARG A 306 3.30 6.89 -16.93
N SER A 307 3.68 6.93 -15.66
CA SER A 307 2.75 7.24 -14.58
C SER A 307 3.43 8.13 -13.54
N ASN A 308 2.67 9.12 -13.08
CA ASN A 308 3.02 9.97 -11.95
C ASN A 308 1.78 10.03 -11.06
N TYR A 309 1.92 9.56 -9.83
CA TYR A 309 0.90 9.67 -8.80
C TYR A 309 1.42 10.63 -7.74
N VAL A 310 0.62 11.64 -7.39
CA VAL A 310 0.90 12.54 -6.28
C VAL A 310 -0.30 12.52 -5.37
N PHE A 311 -0.09 12.32 -4.06
CA PHE A 311 -1.17 12.34 -3.10
C PHE A 311 -0.83 13.15 -1.85
N LEU A 312 -1.90 13.62 -1.21
CA LEU A 312 -1.88 14.24 0.11
C LEU A 312 -3.13 13.78 0.85
N LEU A 313 -2.96 13.21 2.04
CA LEU A 313 -4.03 12.68 2.88
C LEU A 313 -3.84 13.13 4.32
N GLY A 314 -4.87 13.75 4.90
CA GLY A 314 -4.96 14.03 6.33
C GLY A 314 -5.92 13.06 7.01
N SER A 315 -5.60 12.63 8.22
CA SER A 315 -6.45 11.75 9.03
C SER A 315 -6.41 12.10 10.52
N TYR A 316 -7.46 11.68 11.24
CA TYR A 316 -7.57 11.76 12.68
C TYR A 316 -7.78 10.37 13.28
N SER A 317 -7.01 10.04 14.31
CA SER A 317 -7.04 8.76 15.02
C SER A 317 -7.94 8.82 16.26
N PHE A 318 -8.98 8.00 16.31
CA PHE A 318 -9.84 7.81 17.48
C PHE A 318 -9.24 6.79 18.43
#